data_AF-A0A2U3LV03-F1
#
_entry.id   AF-A0A2U3LV03-F1
#
_cell.length_a   1.000
_cell.length_b   1.000
_cell.length_c   1.000
_cell.angle_alpha   90.00
_cell.angle_beta   90.00
_cell.angle_gamma   90.00
#
_symmetry.space_group_name_H-M   'P 1'
#
loop_
_entity.id
_entity.type
_entity.pdbx_description
1 polymer ?
#
loop_
_entity_poly.entity_id
_entity_poly.type
_entity_poly.pdbx_seq_one_letter_code
_entity_poly.pdbx_strand_id
1 'polypeptide(L)'
;MPPEQLAQMAEQMQTVMGFVKIILPSGFVLASVADTFLNFLIAKAVLKKLGHGIADFPPFKVWTFPSYLVYFFALALVMIYWGQSRELTILYHSGMNLYMLMSVILFVQGLSLFNYVVDKYNLSRWVRGIILMLILTNGFLSQLLICAGAVDTIIDYRRLRAPRKTS
;
A
#
# COMPACT_ATOMS: atom_id res chain seq x y z
N MET A 1 -4.43 -19.42 35.17
CA MET A 1 -4.90 -19.75 33.80
C MET A 1 -5.08 -21.25 33.72
N PRO A 2 -6.22 -21.76 33.24
CA PRO A 2 -6.38 -23.19 32.96
C PRO A 2 -5.37 -23.63 31.88
N PRO A 3 -4.82 -24.85 31.97
CA PRO A 3 -3.80 -25.36 31.05
C PRO A 3 -4.25 -25.33 29.57
N GLU A 4 -5.56 -25.47 29.33
CA GLU A 4 -6.14 -25.37 27.98
C GLU A 4 -6.01 -23.97 27.37
N GLN A 5 -6.20 -22.90 28.16
CA GLN A 5 -6.02 -21.53 27.67
C GLN A 5 -4.55 -21.24 27.34
N LEU A 6 -3.61 -21.81 28.11
CA LEU A 6 -2.17 -21.67 27.83
C LEU A 6 -1.78 -22.38 26.52
N ALA A 7 -2.32 -23.56 26.25
CA ALA A 7 -2.08 -24.29 25.00
C ALA A 7 -2.64 -23.55 23.78
N GLN A 8 -3.87 -23.04 23.87
CA GLN A 8 -4.48 -22.23 22.80
C GLN A 8 -3.68 -20.96 22.50
N MET A 9 -3.21 -20.26 23.54
CA MET A 9 -2.36 -19.09 23.35
C MET A 9 -1.04 -19.44 22.63
N ALA A 10 -0.41 -20.56 23.00
CA ALA A 10 0.82 -21.02 22.37
C ALA A 10 0.61 -21.36 20.88
N GLU A 11 -0.49 -22.04 20.54
CA GLU A 11 -0.83 -22.40 19.15
C GLU A 11 -1.12 -21.16 18.29
N GLN A 12 -1.83 -20.17 18.85
CA GLN A 12 -2.06 -18.89 18.18
C GLN A 12 -0.74 -18.15 17.93
N MET A 13 0.17 -18.10 18.91
CA MET A 13 1.49 -17.49 18.74
C MET A 13 2.30 -18.20 17.65
N GLN A 14 2.27 -19.53 17.59
CA GLN A 14 2.94 -20.29 16.53
C GLN A 14 2.36 -19.98 15.15
N THR A 15 1.04 -19.87 15.04
CA THR A 15 0.36 -19.50 13.78
C THR A 15 0.75 -18.10 13.32
N VAL A 16 0.71 -17.11 14.22
CA VAL A 16 1.13 -15.73 13.93
C VAL A 16 2.59 -15.69 13.52
N MET A 17 3.47 -16.40 14.24
CA MET A 17 4.89 -16.46 13.92
C MET A 17 5.15 -17.13 12.56
N GLY A 18 4.40 -18.18 12.23
CA GLY A 18 4.44 -18.81 10.91
C GLY A 18 4.07 -17.81 9.81
N PHE A 19 2.99 -17.06 10.00
CA PHE A 19 2.56 -16.04 9.05
C PHE A 19 3.59 -14.92 8.88
N VAL A 20 4.14 -14.39 9.99
CA VAL A 20 5.18 -13.37 9.97
C VAL A 20 6.38 -13.84 9.15
N LYS A 21 6.84 -15.07 9.35
CA LYS A 21 7.95 -15.65 8.58
C LYS A 21 7.68 -15.69 7.07
N ILE A 22 6.43 -15.97 6.67
CA ILE A 22 6.05 -16.03 5.25
C ILE A 22 6.16 -14.66 4.60
N ILE A 23 5.65 -13.60 5.25
CA ILE A 23 5.59 -12.25 4.67
C ILE A 23 6.88 -11.43 4.87
N LEU A 24 7.79 -11.91 5.73
CA LEU A 24 9.03 -11.25 6.11
C LEU A 24 9.88 -10.76 4.90
N PRO A 25 10.04 -11.54 3.80
CA PRO A 25 10.79 -11.07 2.64
C PRO A 25 10.21 -9.79 2.02
N SER A 26 8.89 -9.73 1.81
CA SER A 26 8.23 -8.52 1.31
C SER A 26 8.34 -7.36 2.29
N GLY A 27 8.33 -7.62 3.59
CA GLY A 27 8.60 -6.63 4.64
C GLY A 27 9.97 -5.96 4.48
N PHE A 28 11.03 -6.72 4.21
CA PHE A 28 12.36 -6.15 3.96
C PHE A 28 12.42 -5.31 2.68
N VAL A 29 11.73 -5.74 1.62
CA VAL A 29 11.65 -4.96 0.38
C VAL A 29 10.95 -3.62 0.65
N LEU A 30 9.82 -3.63 1.35
CA LEU A 30 9.08 -2.42 1.69
C LEU A 30 9.89 -1.48 2.60
N ALA A 31 10.59 -2.04 3.59
CA ALA A 31 11.49 -1.28 4.46
C ALA A 31 12.60 -0.61 3.64
N SER A 32 13.25 -1.35 2.74
CA SER A 32 14.30 -0.81 1.87
C SER A 32 13.81 0.32 0.97
N VAL A 33 12.59 0.22 0.44
CA VAL A 33 11.95 1.28 -0.34
C VAL A 33 11.67 2.51 0.53
N ALA A 34 11.15 2.31 1.75
CA ALA A 34 10.88 3.39 2.69
C ALA A 34 12.18 4.10 3.11
N ASP A 35 13.23 3.34 3.42
CA ASP A 35 14.55 3.87 3.77
C ASP A 35 15.17 4.65 2.61
N THR A 36 15.08 4.12 1.39
CA THR A 36 15.56 4.83 0.18
C THR A 36 14.81 6.14 -0.02
N PHE A 37 13.50 6.13 0.15
CA PHE A 37 12.68 7.33 0.02
C PHE A 37 13.02 8.37 1.10
N LEU A 38 13.17 7.94 2.35
CA LEU A 38 13.56 8.81 3.46
C LEU A 38 14.96 9.40 3.25
N ASN A 39 15.92 8.57 2.84
CA ASN A 39 17.28 9.01 2.51
C ASN A 39 17.28 10.07 1.41
N PHE A 40 16.47 9.88 0.36
CA PHE A 40 16.33 10.88 -0.69
C PHE A 40 15.73 12.20 -0.16
N LEU A 41 14.70 12.14 0.69
CA LEU A 41 14.10 13.34 1.29
C LEU A 41 15.10 14.11 2.16
N ILE A 42 15.90 13.41 2.95
CA ILE A 42 16.96 14.00 3.78
C ILE A 42 18.03 14.63 2.89
N ALA A 43 18.55 13.89 1.90
CA ALA A 43 19.55 14.39 0.97
C ALA A 43 19.07 15.65 0.25
N LYS A 44 17.82 15.65 -0.22
CA LYS A 44 17.19 16.81 -0.85
C LYS A 44 17.10 18.00 0.11
N ALA A 45 16.69 17.79 1.36
CA ALA A 45 16.61 18.84 2.36
C ALA A 45 17.98 19.46 2.66
N VAL A 46 19.04 18.64 2.71
CA VAL A 46 20.42 19.09 2.88
C VAL A 46 20.90 19.89 1.67
N LEU A 47 20.73 19.38 0.45
CA LEU A 47 21.15 20.10 -0.77
C LEU A 47 20.41 21.43 -0.96
N LYS A 48 19.11 21.48 -0.61
CA LYS A 48 18.35 22.74 -0.61
C LYS A 48 18.92 23.77 0.36
N LYS A 49 19.38 23.32 1.54
CA LYS A 49 20.09 24.20 2.50
C LYS A 49 21.46 24.67 1.98
N LEU A 50 22.10 23.90 1.11
CA LEU A 50 23.38 24.25 0.47
C LEU A 50 23.21 25.18 -0.75
N GLY A 51 21.99 25.62 -1.06
CA GLY A 51 21.72 26.56 -2.16
C GLY A 51 21.52 25.89 -3.53
N HIS A 52 21.44 24.56 -3.59
CA HIS A 52 21.12 23.86 -4.83
C HIS A 52 19.60 23.84 -5.08
N GLY A 53 19.18 24.27 -6.27
CA GLY A 53 17.80 24.19 -6.73
C GLY A 53 17.42 22.79 -7.16
N ILE A 54 16.86 21.98 -6.26
CA ILE A 54 16.32 20.66 -6.58
C ILE A 54 14.82 20.79 -6.88
N ALA A 55 14.37 20.16 -7.97
CA ALA A 55 12.96 20.08 -8.31
C ALA A 55 12.12 19.43 -7.19
N ASP A 56 10.93 19.99 -6.95
CA ASP A 56 10.03 19.43 -5.96
C ASP A 56 9.35 18.14 -6.44
N PHE A 57 9.12 17.19 -5.51
CA PHE A 57 8.30 16.03 -5.85
C PHE A 57 6.89 16.52 -6.19
N PRO A 58 6.22 15.88 -7.15
CA PRO A 58 4.83 16.18 -7.39
C PRO A 58 4.02 15.96 -6.11
N PRO A 59 3.00 16.79 -5.85
CA PRO A 59 2.20 16.65 -4.65
C PRO A 59 1.54 15.28 -4.60
N PHE A 60 1.45 14.68 -3.41
CA PHE A 60 1.00 13.30 -3.24
C PHE A 60 -0.34 12.98 -3.93
N LYS A 61 -1.25 13.95 -4.03
CA LYS A 61 -2.56 13.84 -4.70
C LYS A 61 -2.52 13.61 -6.22
N VAL A 62 -1.37 13.76 -6.87
CA VAL A 62 -1.21 13.45 -8.31
C VAL A 62 -0.36 12.20 -8.55
N TRP A 63 0.07 11.52 -7.47
CA TRP A 63 0.79 10.26 -7.62
C TRP A 63 -0.12 9.23 -8.28
N THR A 64 0.41 8.60 -9.31
CA THR A 64 -0.27 7.55 -10.07
C THR A 64 0.73 6.44 -10.32
N PHE A 65 0.35 5.22 -9.98
CA PHE A 65 1.12 4.04 -10.33
C PHE A 65 0.65 3.46 -11.68
N PRO A 66 1.45 2.61 -12.35
CA PRO A 66 1.05 1.97 -13.59
C PRO A 66 -0.10 0.97 -13.42
N SER A 67 -1.03 0.93 -14.38
CA SER A 67 -2.20 0.04 -14.37
C SER A 67 -1.86 -1.44 -14.31
N TYR A 68 -0.70 -1.85 -14.84
CA TYR A 68 -0.28 -3.24 -14.83
C TYR A 68 -0.08 -3.81 -13.41
N LEU A 69 0.16 -2.96 -12.41
CA LEU A 69 0.30 -3.41 -11.01
C LEU A 69 -0.97 -4.04 -10.46
N VAL A 70 -2.14 -3.65 -10.97
CA VAL A 70 -3.41 -4.27 -10.58
C VAL A 70 -3.48 -5.72 -11.08
N TYR A 71 -2.91 -6.02 -12.24
CA TYR A 71 -2.83 -7.42 -12.71
C TYR A 71 -1.90 -8.26 -11.84
N PHE A 72 -0.80 -7.69 -11.33
CA PHE A 72 0.05 -8.38 -10.36
C PHE A 72 -0.67 -8.63 -9.02
N PHE A 73 -1.52 -7.71 -8.58
CA PHE A 73 -2.37 -7.93 -7.41
C PHE A 73 -3.37 -9.08 -7.64
N ALA A 74 -4.05 -9.10 -8.80
CA ALA A 74 -4.95 -10.19 -9.17
C ALA A 74 -4.20 -11.54 -9.28
N LEU A 75 -3.02 -11.53 -9.91
CA LEU A 75 -2.15 -12.71 -9.99
C LEU A 75 -1.76 -13.22 -8.60
N ALA A 76 -1.46 -12.32 -7.66
CA ALA A 76 -1.15 -12.71 -6.28
C ALA A 76 -2.31 -13.46 -5.62
N LEU A 77 -3.55 -12.98 -5.78
CA LEU A 77 -4.74 -13.67 -5.27
C LEU A 77 -4.93 -15.05 -5.90
N VAL A 78 -4.70 -15.18 -7.21
CA VAL A 78 -4.75 -16.47 -7.91
C VAL A 78 -3.67 -17.43 -7.40
N MET A 79 -2.45 -16.95 -7.21
CA MET A 79 -1.35 -17.75 -6.63
C MET A 79 -1.66 -18.22 -5.20
N ILE A 80 -2.24 -17.35 -4.37
CA ILE A 80 -2.67 -17.70 -3.01
C ILE A 80 -3.75 -18.78 -3.07
N TYR A 81 -4.79 -18.57 -3.88
CA TYR A 81 -5.92 -19.51 -4.00
C TYR A 81 -5.49 -20.88 -4.51
N TRP A 82 -4.70 -20.94 -5.59
CA TRP A 82 -4.19 -22.21 -6.12
C TRP A 82 -3.11 -22.83 -5.25
N GLY A 83 -2.25 -22.01 -4.64
CA GLY A 83 -1.24 -22.46 -3.68
C GLY A 83 -1.88 -23.17 -2.50
N GLN A 84 -2.96 -22.61 -1.96
CA GLN A 84 -3.70 -23.20 -0.84
C GLN A 84 -4.51 -24.43 -1.27
N SER A 85 -5.28 -24.35 -2.35
CA SER A 85 -6.16 -25.46 -2.79
C SER A 85 -5.41 -26.70 -3.29
N ARG A 86 -4.16 -26.54 -3.75
CA ARG A 86 -3.32 -27.63 -4.25
C ARG A 86 -2.14 -27.95 -3.33
N GLU A 87 -2.11 -27.36 -2.12
CA GLU A 87 -1.03 -27.53 -1.14
C GLU A 87 0.37 -27.21 -1.69
N LEU A 88 0.46 -26.30 -2.67
CA LEU A 88 1.71 -25.85 -3.28
C LEU A 88 2.32 -24.73 -2.43
N THR A 89 3.09 -25.10 -1.40
CA THR A 89 3.66 -24.16 -0.41
C THR A 89 4.45 -23.01 -1.04
N ILE A 90 5.29 -23.29 -2.03
CA ILE A 90 6.11 -22.26 -2.70
C ILE A 90 5.21 -21.24 -3.40
N LEU A 91 4.20 -21.71 -4.13
CA LEU A 91 3.27 -20.83 -4.84
C LEU A 91 2.47 -19.97 -3.87
N TYR A 92 2.00 -20.55 -2.76
CA TYR A 92 1.32 -19.81 -1.70
C TYR A 92 2.24 -18.74 -1.08
N HIS A 93 3.47 -19.08 -0.70
CA HIS A 93 4.41 -18.12 -0.11
C HIS A 93 4.77 -16.97 -1.06
N SER A 94 5.03 -17.27 -2.34
CA SER A 94 5.26 -16.26 -3.37
C SER A 94 4.04 -15.38 -3.58
N GLY A 95 2.84 -15.98 -3.61
CA GLY A 95 1.56 -15.28 -3.68
C GLY A 95 1.37 -14.30 -2.51
N MET A 96 1.64 -14.74 -1.28
CA MET A 96 1.53 -13.92 -0.08
C MET A 96 2.47 -12.71 -0.10
N ASN A 97 3.73 -12.91 -0.51
CA ASN A 97 4.70 -11.81 -0.61
C ASN A 97 4.32 -10.83 -1.72
N LEU A 98 3.92 -11.32 -2.90
CA LEU A 98 3.47 -10.45 -3.99
C LEU A 98 2.21 -9.68 -3.58
N TYR A 99 1.26 -10.34 -2.91
CA TYR A 99 0.05 -9.73 -2.39
C TYR A 99 0.39 -8.58 -1.43
N MET A 100 1.31 -8.78 -0.49
CA MET A 100 1.72 -7.74 0.45
C MET A 100 2.33 -6.53 -0.26
N LEU A 101 3.25 -6.76 -1.20
CA LEU A 101 3.85 -5.67 -1.99
C LEU A 101 2.81 -4.87 -2.77
N MET A 102 1.94 -5.58 -3.51
CA MET A 102 0.93 -4.93 -4.35
C MET A 102 -0.15 -4.24 -3.50
N SER A 103 -0.54 -4.82 -2.36
CA SER A 103 -1.48 -4.21 -1.41
C SER A 103 -0.96 -2.87 -0.92
N VAL A 104 0.31 -2.78 -0.53
CA VAL A 104 0.89 -1.51 -0.06
C VAL A 104 0.94 -0.47 -1.18
N ILE A 105 1.34 -0.85 -2.40
CA ILE A 105 1.38 0.08 -3.53
C ILE A 105 -0.03 0.61 -3.84
N LEU A 106 -1.03 -0.28 -3.93
CA LEU A 106 -2.42 0.09 -4.20
C LEU A 106 -3.05 0.86 -3.04
N PHE A 107 -2.65 0.60 -1.80
CA PHE A 107 -3.05 1.38 -0.64
C PHE A 107 -2.51 2.82 -0.74
N VAL A 108 -1.25 3.00 -1.12
CA VAL A 108 -0.67 4.33 -1.37
C VAL A 108 -1.38 5.03 -2.53
N GLN A 109 -1.73 4.31 -3.61
CA GLN A 109 -2.54 4.85 -4.70
C GLN A 109 -3.93 5.30 -4.22
N GLY A 110 -4.61 4.48 -3.41
CA GLY A 110 -5.90 4.80 -2.82
C GLY A 110 -5.83 6.00 -1.87
N LEU A 111 -4.76 6.13 -1.08
CA LEU A 111 -4.50 7.33 -0.28
C LEU A 111 -4.29 8.55 -1.15
N SER A 112 -3.57 8.43 -2.28
CA SER A 112 -3.42 9.53 -3.24
C SER A 112 -4.80 9.97 -3.79
N LEU A 113 -5.66 9.01 -4.12
CA LEU A 113 -7.03 9.27 -4.59
C LEU A 113 -7.86 9.97 -3.53
N PHE A 114 -7.82 9.47 -2.31
CA PHE A 114 -8.50 10.06 -1.16
C PHE A 114 -8.09 11.53 -0.99
N ASN A 115 -6.80 11.85 -1.07
CA ASN A 115 -6.33 13.23 -0.97
C ASN A 115 -6.83 14.11 -2.12
N TYR A 116 -6.88 13.58 -3.35
CA TYR A 116 -7.47 14.29 -4.48
C TYR A 116 -8.97 14.58 -4.26
N VAL A 117 -9.72 13.60 -3.75
CA VAL A 117 -11.16 13.74 -3.47
C VAL A 117 -11.41 14.74 -2.35
N VAL A 118 -10.67 14.64 -1.24
CA VAL A 118 -10.76 15.56 -0.11
C VAL A 118 -10.53 17.01 -0.53
N ASP A 119 -9.50 17.25 -1.35
CA ASP A 119 -9.21 18.58 -1.89
C ASP A 119 -10.33 19.06 -2.84
N LYS A 120 -10.83 18.18 -3.72
CA LYS A 120 -11.90 18.51 -4.68
C LYS A 120 -13.20 18.92 -4.00
N TYR A 121 -13.55 18.28 -2.90
CA TYR A 121 -14.76 18.58 -2.13
C TYR A 121 -14.53 19.56 -0.97
N ASN A 122 -13.33 20.15 -0.85
CA ASN A 122 -12.95 21.08 0.22
C ASN A 122 -13.28 20.57 1.64
N LEU A 123 -13.04 19.28 1.90
CA LEU A 123 -13.29 18.71 3.24
C LEU A 123 -12.41 19.39 4.30
N SER A 124 -12.97 19.63 5.47
CA SER A 124 -12.24 20.25 6.58
C SER A 124 -11.10 19.32 7.08
N ARG A 125 -10.04 19.93 7.62
CA ARG A 125 -8.87 19.19 8.13
C ARG A 125 -9.25 18.17 9.21
N TRP A 126 -10.24 18.49 10.04
CA TRP A 126 -10.77 17.60 11.07
C TRP A 126 -11.43 16.35 10.47
N VAL A 127 -12.31 16.52 9.49
CA VAL A 127 -13.00 15.40 8.82
C VAL A 127 -11.99 14.50 8.09
N ARG A 128 -11.01 15.12 7.41
CA ARG A 128 -9.90 14.37 6.77
C ARG A 128 -9.16 13.50 7.78
N GLY A 129 -8.83 14.04 8.96
CA GLY A 129 -8.14 13.30 10.03
C GLY A 129 -8.96 12.11 10.54
N ILE A 130 -10.26 12.29 10.79
CA ILE A 130 -11.16 11.23 11.25
C ILE A 130 -11.26 10.10 10.21
N ILE A 131 -11.45 10.43 8.93
CA ILE A 131 -11.54 9.42 7.87
C ILE A 131 -10.23 8.64 7.74
N LEU A 132 -9.08 9.31 7.81
CA LEU A 132 -7.78 8.63 7.78
C LEU A 132 -7.58 7.70 8.97
N MET A 133 -7.95 8.14 10.18
CA MET A 133 -7.88 7.30 11.38
C MET A 133 -8.76 6.07 11.25
N LEU A 134 -9.98 6.23 10.73
CA LEU A 134 -10.91 5.13 10.47
C LEU A 134 -10.33 4.16 9.44
N ILE A 135 -9.79 4.66 8.33
CA ILE A 135 -9.15 3.83 7.30
C ILE A 135 -8.02 2.99 7.91
N LEU A 136 -7.11 3.60 8.68
CA LEU A 136 -5.93 2.93 9.22
C LEU A 136 -6.25 1.92 10.34
N THR A 137 -7.26 2.22 11.17
CA THR A 137 -7.64 1.34 12.29
C THR A 137 -8.59 0.23 11.84
N ASN A 138 -9.34 0.44 10.76
CA ASN A 138 -10.33 -0.51 10.28
C ASN A 138 -9.83 -1.25 9.02
N GLY A 139 -9.50 -2.54 9.17
CA GLY A 139 -8.99 -3.37 8.08
C GLY A 139 -9.93 -3.46 6.88
N PHE A 140 -11.24 -3.41 7.08
CA PHE A 140 -12.22 -3.41 5.98
C PHE A 140 -12.16 -2.11 5.17
N LEU A 141 -12.06 -0.94 5.83
CA LEU A 141 -11.90 0.34 5.14
C LEU A 141 -10.56 0.43 4.40
N SER A 142 -9.49 -0.09 5.00
CA SER A 142 -8.18 -0.22 4.33
C SER A 142 -8.28 -1.06 3.05
N GLN A 143 -9.02 -2.17 3.09
CA GLN A 143 -9.23 -3.02 1.91
C GLN A 143 -10.06 -2.31 0.83
N LEU A 144 -11.11 -1.57 1.22
CA LEU A 144 -11.87 -0.75 0.28
C LEU A 144 -11.00 0.31 -0.38
N LEU A 145 -10.06 0.89 0.37
CA LEU A 145 -9.13 1.88 -0.18
C LEU A 145 -8.18 1.28 -1.21
N ILE A 146 -7.67 0.06 -0.97
CA ILE A 146 -6.87 -0.71 -1.94
C ILE A 146 -7.67 -0.93 -3.22
N CYS A 147 -8.92 -1.37 -3.10
CA CYS A 147 -9.82 -1.55 -4.24
C CYS A 147 -10.06 -0.24 -4.99
N ALA A 148 -10.31 0.87 -4.28
CA ALA A 148 -10.47 2.19 -4.89
C ALA A 148 -9.20 2.64 -5.64
N GLY A 149 -8.02 2.37 -5.07
CA GLY A 149 -6.73 2.60 -5.73
C GLY A 149 -6.57 1.77 -7.02
N ALA A 150 -6.94 0.48 -6.98
CA ALA A 150 -6.91 -0.39 -8.15
C ALA A 150 -7.82 0.12 -9.27
N VAL A 151 -9.06 0.50 -8.92
CA VAL A 151 -10.05 1.05 -9.87
C VAL A 151 -9.56 2.36 -10.49
N ASP A 152 -9.04 3.29 -9.70
CA ASP A 152 -8.50 4.57 -10.19
C ASP A 152 -7.34 4.37 -11.18
N THR A 153 -6.51 3.34 -10.94
CA THR A 153 -5.38 3.02 -11.81
C THR A 153 -5.81 2.40 -13.15
N ILE A 154 -6.84 1.55 -13.16
CA ILE A 154 -7.36 0.91 -14.39
C ILE A 154 -8.15 1.91 -15.23
N ILE A 155 -9.05 2.68 -14.59
CA ILE A 155 -9.96 3.59 -15.28
C ILE A 155 -9.21 4.83 -15.78
N ASP A 156 -8.00 5.08 -15.28
CA ASP A 156 -7.20 6.27 -15.59
C ASP A 156 -8.01 7.56 -15.34
N TYR A 157 -8.78 7.56 -14.25
CA TYR A 157 -9.76 8.60 -13.93
C TYR A 157 -9.13 9.99 -13.85
N ARG A 158 -7.82 10.06 -13.56
CA ARG A 158 -7.06 11.31 -13.44
C ARG A 158 -6.44 11.80 -14.75
N ARG A 159 -5.98 10.94 -15.68
CA ARG A 159 -5.42 11.41 -16.97
C ARG A 159 -6.48 11.94 -17.92
N LEU A 160 -7.71 11.44 -17.85
CA LEU A 160 -8.83 11.96 -18.66
C LEU A 160 -9.21 13.43 -18.32
N ARG A 161 -8.69 14.02 -17.23
CA ARG A 161 -8.98 15.40 -16.81
C ARG A 161 -7.75 16.25 -16.50
N ALA A 162 -6.54 15.82 -16.86
CA ALA A 162 -5.43 16.75 -16.94
C ALA A 162 -5.73 17.73 -18.09
N PRO A 163 -5.77 19.05 -17.86
CA PRO A 163 -5.94 19.99 -18.96
C PRO A 163 -4.79 19.76 -19.93
N ARG A 164 -5.12 19.36 -21.17
CA ARG A 164 -4.19 19.28 -22.28
C ARG A 164 -3.48 20.64 -22.31
N LYS A 165 -2.18 20.69 -21.99
CA LYS A 165 -1.39 21.88 -22.30
C LYS A 165 -1.41 21.97 -23.83
N THR A 166 -2.28 22.84 -24.33
CA THR A 166 -2.19 23.35 -25.69
C THR A 166 -0.90 24.14 -25.74
N SER A 167 0.13 23.55 -26.34
CA SER A 167 1.28 24.29 -26.84
C SER A 167 0.86 25.23 -27.95
#